data_AF-A0A358SP57-F1
#
_entry.id   AF-A0A358SP57-F1
#
_cell.length_a   1.000
_cell.length_b   1.000
_cell.length_c   1.000
_cell.angle_alpha   90.00
_cell.angle_beta   90.00
_cell.angle_gamma   90.00
#
_symmetry.space_group_name_H-M   'P 1'
#
loop_
_entity.id
_entity.type
_entity.pdbx_description
1 polymer ?
#
loop_
_entity_poly.entity_id
_entity_poly.type
_entity_poly.pdbx_seq_one_letter_code
_entity_poly.pdbx_strand_id
1 'polypeptide(L)'
;QGDRVVVAESLFGRVLGEGWHVLERFRGSDLSGATYQPPFSLVDIPGAHRVVTGSFVTTEDGTGLVHLAPAFGADDLATGRQYGLPVVNPVRPDGRFEEHIPLVGDLFFKAADPILIS
;
A
#
# COMPACT_ATOMS: atom_id res chain seq x y z
N GLN A 1 -25.13 -1.10 -5.64
CA GLN A 1 -24.35 -2.06 -4.83
C GLN A 1 -23.48 -1.22 -3.92
N GLY A 2 -23.42 -1.53 -2.62
CA GLY A 2 -22.55 -0.80 -1.70
C GLY A 2 -21.10 -1.24 -1.82
N ASP A 3 -20.20 -0.44 -1.27
CA ASP A 3 -18.76 -0.74 -1.25
C ASP A 3 -18.45 -1.97 -0.38
N ARG A 4 -17.38 -2.67 -0.73
CA ARG A 4 -16.84 -3.80 0.03
C ARG A 4 -15.39 -3.52 0.33
N VAL A 5 -15.01 -3.69 1.59
CA VAL A 5 -13.65 -3.44 2.07
C VAL A 5 -13.18 -4.60 2.93
N VAL A 6 -11.86 -4.72 3.05
CA VAL A 6 -11.22 -5.64 3.99
C VAL A 6 -10.54 -4.82 5.07
N VAL A 7 -10.78 -5.19 6.32
CA VAL A 7 -10.17 -4.59 7.50
C VAL A 7 -9.90 -5.70 8.52
N ALA A 8 -8.86 -5.58 9.32
CA ALA A 8 -8.66 -6.47 10.45
C ALA A 8 -9.86 -6.38 11.42
N GLU A 9 -10.35 -7.52 11.87
CA GLU A 9 -11.57 -7.61 12.67
C GLU A 9 -11.51 -6.76 13.94
N SER A 10 -10.37 -6.76 14.64
CA SER A 10 -10.15 -5.95 15.84
C SER A 10 -10.19 -4.43 15.59
N LEU A 11 -10.02 -4.00 14.33
CA LEU A 11 -10.01 -2.60 13.92
C LEU A 11 -11.33 -2.16 13.27
N PHE A 12 -12.24 -3.09 12.96
CA PHE A 12 -13.49 -2.84 12.22
C PHE A 12 -14.26 -1.62 12.75
N GLY A 13 -14.61 -1.61 14.04
CA GLY A 13 -15.44 -0.56 14.63
C GLY A 13 -14.75 0.81 14.65
N ARG A 14 -13.43 0.83 14.86
CA ARG A 14 -12.63 2.07 14.90
C ARG A 14 -12.46 2.67 13.50
N VAL A 15 -12.22 1.82 12.49
CA VAL A 15 -11.87 2.25 11.13
C VAL A 15 -13.10 2.63 10.31
N LEU A 16 -14.17 1.84 10.38
CA LEU A 16 -15.31 1.99 9.47
C LEU A 16 -16.51 2.72 10.11
N GLY A 17 -16.62 2.69 11.44
CA GLY A 17 -17.73 3.32 12.15
C GLY A 17 -19.09 2.65 11.89
N GLU A 18 -20.16 3.44 12.00
CA GLU A 18 -21.53 2.97 11.79
C GLU A 18 -21.88 2.79 10.29
N GLY A 19 -22.92 2.00 10.01
CA GLY A 19 -23.40 1.78 8.63
C GLY A 19 -22.71 0.63 7.87
N TRP A 20 -21.66 0.04 8.44
CA TRP A 20 -21.00 -1.15 7.91
C TRP A 20 -21.45 -2.42 8.63
N HIS A 21 -21.40 -3.56 7.94
CA HIS A 21 -21.65 -4.87 8.54
C HIS A 21 -20.69 -5.91 7.96
N VAL A 22 -20.40 -6.94 8.76
CA VAL A 22 -19.49 -8.02 8.36
C VAL A 22 -20.21 -8.96 7.40
N LEU A 23 -19.65 -9.11 6.19
CA LEU A 23 -20.12 -10.07 5.20
C LEU A 23 -19.44 -11.44 5.36
N GLU A 24 -18.15 -11.45 5.67
CA GLU A 24 -17.32 -12.65 5.75
C GLU A 24 -16.13 -12.45 6.69
N ARG A 25 -15.59 -13.55 7.23
CA ARG A 25 -14.34 -13.59 8.00
C ARG A 25 -13.43 -14.66 7.44
N PHE A 26 -12.15 -14.33 7.29
CA PHE A 26 -11.12 -15.23 6.81
C PHE A 26 -9.78 -14.88 7.48
N ARG A 27 -8.77 -15.76 7.36
CA ARG A 27 -7.43 -15.45 7.87
C ARG A 27 -6.69 -14.56 6.90
N GLY A 28 -5.83 -13.67 7.39
CA GLY A 28 -4.99 -12.85 6.51
C GLY A 28 -4.11 -13.68 5.56
N SER A 29 -3.73 -14.90 5.96
CA SER A 29 -3.04 -15.87 5.10
C SER A 29 -3.81 -16.24 3.84
N ASP A 30 -5.14 -16.21 3.91
CA ASP A 30 -6.02 -16.62 2.81
C ASP A 30 -6.05 -15.58 1.69
N LEU A 31 -5.60 -14.34 1.97
CA LEU A 31 -5.40 -13.30 0.97
C LEU A 31 -4.05 -13.39 0.25
N SER A 32 -3.11 -14.21 0.73
CA SER A 32 -1.77 -14.25 0.14
C SER A 32 -1.82 -14.59 -1.35
N GLY A 33 -1.19 -13.76 -2.17
CA GLY A 33 -1.19 -13.90 -3.63
C GLY A 33 -2.37 -13.23 -4.34
N ALA A 34 -3.39 -12.75 -3.63
CA ALA A 34 -4.47 -11.98 -4.24
C ALA A 34 -3.91 -10.73 -4.93
N THR A 35 -4.27 -10.51 -6.19
CA THR A 35 -3.85 -9.32 -6.95
C THR A 35 -4.78 -8.15 -6.71
N TYR A 36 -4.25 -6.94 -6.77
CA TYR A 36 -5.03 -5.71 -6.65
C TYR A 36 -4.64 -4.70 -7.72
N GLN A 37 -5.51 -3.73 -7.98
CA GLN A 37 -5.20 -2.59 -8.83
C GLN A 37 -4.61 -1.48 -7.94
N PRO A 38 -3.39 -0.98 -8.20
CA PRO A 38 -2.86 0.18 -7.49
C PRO A 38 -3.66 1.44 -7.82
N PRO A 39 -3.69 2.45 -6.92
CA PRO A 39 -4.39 3.71 -7.19
C PRO A 39 -3.77 4.48 -8.36
N PHE A 40 -2.48 4.27 -8.63
CA PHE A 40 -1.70 5.00 -9.62
C PHE A 40 -0.91 4.02 -10.50
N SER A 41 -0.84 4.33 -11.79
CA SER A 41 -0.02 3.66 -12.80
C SER A 41 1.10 4.57 -13.33
N LEU A 42 1.60 5.46 -12.46
CA LEU A 42 2.61 6.47 -12.80
C LEU A 42 4.02 5.89 -12.96
N VAL A 43 4.27 4.72 -12.38
CA VAL A 43 5.55 4.00 -12.40
C VAL A 43 5.25 2.54 -12.74
N ASP A 44 6.00 1.95 -13.66
CA ASP A 44 5.90 0.52 -13.95
C ASP A 44 6.64 -0.30 -12.89
N ILE A 45 5.94 -1.27 -12.30
CA ILE A 45 6.46 -2.14 -11.23
C ILE A 45 6.06 -3.59 -11.54
N PRO A 46 6.77 -4.26 -12.48
CA PRO A 46 6.36 -5.55 -12.98
C PRO A 46 6.36 -6.63 -11.88
N GLY A 47 5.33 -7.46 -11.86
CA GLY A 47 5.19 -8.53 -10.85
C GLY A 47 4.88 -8.05 -9.43
N ALA A 48 4.56 -6.77 -9.26
CA ALA A 48 4.05 -6.22 -8.01
C ALA A 48 2.51 -6.33 -7.93
N HIS A 49 1.91 -5.57 -7.00
CA HIS A 49 0.46 -5.47 -6.82
C HIS A 49 -0.26 -6.79 -6.48
N ARG A 50 0.35 -7.53 -5.55
CA ARG A 50 -0.26 -8.69 -4.89
C ARG A 50 -0.13 -8.57 -3.37
N VAL A 51 -1.02 -9.21 -2.65
CA VAL A 51 -0.96 -9.31 -1.19
C VAL A 51 0.11 -10.33 -0.80
N VAL A 52 0.94 -9.96 0.19
CA VAL A 52 1.93 -10.84 0.82
C VAL A 52 1.73 -10.80 2.34
N THR A 53 2.17 -11.83 3.05
CA THR A 53 2.12 -11.81 4.52
C THR A 53 3.36 -11.12 5.07
N GLY A 54 3.17 -10.27 6.09
CA GLY A 54 4.25 -9.59 6.80
C GLY A 54 4.08 -9.76 8.31
N SER A 55 5.13 -10.21 9.00
CA SER A 55 5.09 -10.44 10.45
C SER A 55 5.12 -9.17 11.29
N PHE A 56 5.48 -8.04 10.66
CA PHE A 56 5.55 -6.72 11.29
C PHE A 56 4.18 -6.01 11.36
N VAL A 57 3.16 -6.57 10.71
CA VAL A 57 1.81 -6.00 10.70
C VAL A 57 1.15 -6.25 12.05
N THR A 58 0.73 -5.17 12.71
CA THR A 58 -0.04 -5.22 13.97
C THR A 58 -1.49 -4.78 13.72
N THR A 59 -2.34 -4.98 14.73
CA THR A 59 -3.71 -4.44 14.74
C THR A 59 -3.89 -3.36 15.81
N GLU A 60 -2.82 -2.65 16.15
CA GLU A 60 -2.86 -1.55 17.12
C GLU A 60 -3.40 -0.27 16.45
N ASP A 61 -2.98 -0.02 15.21
CA ASP A 61 -3.33 1.13 14.38
C ASP A 61 -3.55 0.75 12.91
N GLY A 62 -4.09 1.69 12.12
CA GLY A 62 -4.35 1.52 10.69
C GLY A 62 -5.56 0.62 10.41
N THR A 63 -5.46 -0.20 9.37
CA THR A 63 -6.54 -1.11 8.92
C THR A 63 -6.20 -2.59 9.09
N GLY A 64 -4.96 -2.91 9.49
CA GLY A 64 -4.39 -4.26 9.42
C GLY A 64 -3.92 -4.67 8.02
N LEU A 65 -3.99 -3.77 7.03
CA LEU A 65 -3.33 -3.89 5.74
C LEU A 65 -2.27 -2.78 5.63
N VAL A 66 -1.05 -3.14 5.23
CA VAL A 66 0.07 -2.20 5.15
C VAL A 66 0.52 -2.06 3.70
N HIS A 67 0.67 -0.82 3.24
CA HIS A 67 1.29 -0.52 1.96
C HIS A 67 2.80 -0.80 2.03
N LEU A 68 3.35 -1.44 1.00
CA LEU A 68 4.77 -1.75 0.89
C LEU A 68 5.45 -0.86 -0.15
N ALA A 69 6.49 -0.17 0.27
CA ALA A 69 7.38 0.63 -0.56
C ALA A 69 8.85 0.28 -0.24
N PRO A 70 9.42 -0.79 -0.86
CA PRO A 70 10.72 -1.37 -0.48
C PRO A 70 11.93 -0.41 -0.50
N ALA A 71 11.85 0.69 -1.24
CA ALA A 71 12.90 1.71 -1.27
C ALA A 71 12.88 2.66 -0.06
N PHE A 72 11.82 2.65 0.76
CA PHE A 72 11.54 3.67 1.75
C PHE A 72 11.32 3.15 3.19
N GLY A 73 11.36 1.83 3.39
CA GLY A 73 11.18 1.21 4.71
C GLY A 73 12.04 -0.05 4.88
N ALA A 74 12.56 -0.27 6.10
CA ALA A 74 13.39 -1.43 6.39
C ALA A 74 12.59 -2.75 6.38
N ASP A 75 11.41 -2.74 7.00
CA ASP A 75 10.48 -3.89 7.00
C ASP A 75 9.95 -4.16 5.59
N ASP A 76 9.71 -3.11 4.81
CA ASP A 76 9.28 -3.19 3.42
C ASP A 76 10.36 -3.81 2.53
N LEU A 77 11.61 -3.41 2.72
CA LEU A 77 12.75 -3.99 2.02
C LEU A 77 12.95 -5.46 2.38
N ALA A 78 12.85 -5.80 3.67
CA ALA A 78 12.98 -7.19 4.14
C ALA A 78 11.87 -8.07 3.53
N THR A 79 10.63 -7.61 3.58
CA THR A 79 9.46 -8.30 3.00
C THR A 79 9.57 -8.38 1.48
N GLY A 80 9.95 -7.28 0.83
CA GLY A 80 10.18 -7.23 -0.61
C GLY A 80 11.23 -8.26 -1.06
N ARG A 81 12.34 -8.39 -0.34
CA ARG A 81 13.36 -9.42 -0.60
C ARG A 81 12.82 -10.84 -0.42
N GLN A 82 12.08 -11.10 0.65
CA GLN A 82 11.49 -12.41 0.93
C GLN A 82 10.56 -12.87 -0.21
N TYR A 83 9.77 -11.95 -0.78
CA TYR A 83 8.78 -12.24 -1.81
C TYR A 83 9.23 -11.91 -3.24
N GLY A 84 10.49 -11.50 -3.44
CA GLY A 84 11.03 -11.13 -4.74
C GLY A 84 10.35 -9.93 -5.39
N LEU A 85 9.90 -8.95 -4.59
CA LEU A 85 9.31 -7.72 -5.10
C LEU A 85 10.40 -6.77 -5.64
N PRO A 86 10.12 -6.04 -6.75
CA PRO A 86 11.04 -5.03 -7.25
C PRO A 86 11.30 -3.92 -6.22
N VAL A 87 12.54 -3.44 -6.17
CA VAL A 87 12.89 -2.21 -5.46
C VAL A 87 12.93 -1.08 -6.48
N VAL A 88 11.89 -0.26 -6.49
CA VAL A 88 11.77 0.90 -7.39
C VAL A 88 11.79 2.17 -6.55
N ASN A 89 12.67 3.10 -6.93
CA ASN A 89 12.74 4.42 -6.31
C ASN A 89 12.60 5.49 -7.40
N PRO A 90 11.42 6.15 -7.52
CA PRO A 90 11.22 7.24 -8.46
C PRO A 90 11.67 8.60 -7.91
N VAL A 91 12.35 8.66 -6.76
CA VAL A 91 12.76 9.89 -6.07
C VAL A 91 14.29 10.04 -6.12
N ARG A 92 14.75 11.17 -6.66
CA ARG A 92 16.14 11.58 -6.74
C ARG A 92 16.72 11.92 -5.36
N PRO A 93 18.07 11.97 -5.21
CA PRO A 93 18.71 12.26 -3.93
C PRO A 93 18.35 13.61 -3.28
N ASP A 94 17.85 14.58 -4.06
CA ASP A 94 17.37 15.88 -3.58
C ASP A 94 15.91 15.86 -3.10
N GLY A 95 15.27 14.68 -3.09
CA GLY A 95 13.89 14.49 -2.64
C GLY A 95 12.83 14.84 -3.69
N ARG A 96 13.23 15.04 -4.95
CA ARG A 96 12.30 15.28 -6.07
C ARG A 96 11.99 14.00 -6.83
N PHE A 97 10.78 13.87 -7.35
CA PHE A 97 10.48 12.80 -8.30
C PHE A 97 11.29 12.95 -9.59
N GLU A 98 11.63 11.83 -10.22
CA GLU A 98 12.21 11.82 -11.57
C GLU A 98 11.33 12.62 -12.54
N GLU A 99 11.97 13.40 -13.42
CA GLU A 99 11.27 14.40 -14.25
C GLU A 99 10.19 13.80 -15.15
N HIS A 100 10.35 12.55 -15.56
CA HIS A 100 9.45 11.86 -16.47
C HIS A 100 8.22 11.25 -15.78
N ILE A 101 8.12 11.30 -14.44
CA ILE A 101 6.98 10.73 -13.72
C ILE A 101 5.74 11.60 -13.99
N PRO A 102 4.66 11.04 -14.58
CA PRO A 102 3.47 11.81 -14.82
C PRO A 102 2.89 12.35 -13.50
N LEU A 103 2.16 13.47 -13.57
CA LEU A 103 1.50 14.16 -12.45
C LEU A 103 2.44 14.85 -11.44
N VAL A 104 3.61 14.28 -11.14
CA VAL A 104 4.47 14.73 -10.02
C VAL A 104 5.94 14.95 -10.38
N GLY A 105 6.33 14.81 -11.64
CA GLY A 105 7.71 14.97 -12.10
C GLY A 105 8.35 16.29 -11.67
N ASP A 106 9.61 16.23 -11.24
CA ASP A 106 10.41 17.32 -10.66
C ASP A 106 9.87 17.92 -9.34
N LEU A 107 8.68 17.53 -8.86
CA LEU A 107 8.17 18.03 -7.58
C LEU A 107 8.95 17.43 -6.41
N PHE A 108 9.27 18.25 -5.42
CA PHE A 108 9.69 17.77 -4.10
C PHE A 108 8.57 16.92 -3.50
N PHE A 109 8.89 15.77 -2.89
CA PHE A 109 7.87 14.78 -2.51
C PHE A 109 6.72 15.35 -1.67
N LYS A 110 6.98 16.29 -0.76
CA LYS A 110 5.94 16.97 0.03
C LYS A 110 5.02 17.88 -0.79
N ALA A 111 5.51 18.45 -1.88
CA ALA A 111 4.69 19.25 -2.79
C ALA A 111 3.77 18.37 -3.67
N ALA A 112 4.08 17.08 -3.81
CA ALA A 112 3.24 16.13 -4.51
C ALA A 112 2.04 15.63 -3.68
N ASP A 113 2.15 15.60 -2.34
CA ASP A 113 1.09 15.16 -1.42
C ASP A 113 -0.31 15.72 -1.79
N PRO A 114 -0.53 17.05 -1.92
CA PRO A 114 -1.85 17.59 -2.23
C PRO A 114 -2.38 17.21 -3.62
N ILE A 115 -1.51 16.85 -4.57
CA ILE A 115 -1.89 16.44 -5.94
C ILE A 115 -2.33 14.97 -5.95
N LEU A 116 -1.74 14.14 -5.07
CA LEU A 116 -2.03 12.71 -4.99
C LEU A 116 -3.24 12.38 -4.11
N ILE A 117 -3.61 13.29 -3.20
CA ILE A 117 -4.71 13.09 -2.23
C ILE A 117 -6.03 13.71 -2.73
N SER A 118 -5.98 14.62 -3.71
CA SER A 118 -7.16 15.32 -4.26
C SER A 118 -7.94 14.49 -5.27
#